data_AF-A0A7V1EEE3-F1
#
_entry.id   AF-A0A7V1EEE3-F1
#
_cell.length_a   1.000
_cell.length_b   1.000
_cell.length_c   1.000
_cell.angle_alpha   90.00
_cell.angle_beta   90.00
_cell.angle_gamma   90.00
#
_symmetry.space_group_name_H-M   'P 1'
#
loop_
_entity.id
_entity.type
_entity.pdbx_description
1 polymer ?
#
loop_
_entity_poly.entity_id
_entity_poly.type
_entity_poly.pdbx_seq_one_letter_code
_entity_poly.pdbx_strand_id
1 'polypeptide(L)'
;MPDHIKAVNDAILCFDGDLVKKLVTGAIESGVDPVVLMNEGLSKAIVEIGDRFGREEIFLMELMAAADACMGGVKIVKKTILDNSVDAGKPKGVIVMGTVEGDIHNIGKDIVKTLLEAAGFVVHDIGVDQPAEVFVKKAIEVNAKIVASSALITTTSPNQKKIEDKLREAGIRDTVRTIIGGAATSPEWAEEIGSDYYAPTATDGVNIIKKYFEGA
;
A
#
# COMPACT_ATOMS: atom_id res chain seq x y z
N MET A 1 25.78 -0.38 -0.77
CA MET A 1 24.33 -0.12 -0.56
C MET A 1 23.61 0.25 -1.85
N PRO A 2 24.03 1.26 -2.65
CA PRO A 2 23.38 1.58 -3.93
C PRO A 2 23.37 0.41 -4.92
N ASP A 3 24.43 -0.39 -4.94
CA ASP A 3 24.59 -1.49 -5.89
C ASP A 3 23.57 -2.62 -5.72
N HIS A 4 23.17 -2.92 -4.47
CA HIS A 4 22.16 -3.96 -4.22
C HIS A 4 20.76 -3.52 -4.66
N ILE A 5 20.39 -2.27 -4.36
CA ILE A 5 19.10 -1.69 -4.77
C ILE A 5 19.02 -1.63 -6.29
N LYS A 6 20.11 -1.18 -6.94
CA LYS A 6 20.19 -1.15 -8.40
C LYS A 6 20.07 -2.56 -8.99
N ALA A 7 20.79 -3.54 -8.45
CA ALA A 7 20.73 -4.92 -8.94
C ALA A 7 19.31 -5.51 -8.84
N VAL A 8 18.58 -5.23 -7.75
CA VAL A 8 17.17 -5.64 -7.61
C VAL A 8 16.27 -4.96 -8.65
N ASN A 9 16.45 -3.65 -8.88
CA ASN A 9 15.73 -2.93 -9.93
C ASN A 9 15.99 -3.58 -11.31
N ASP A 10 17.26 -3.75 -11.67
CA ASP A 10 17.67 -4.31 -12.97
C ASP A 10 17.10 -5.73 -13.17
N ALA A 11 17.06 -6.56 -12.12
CA ALA A 11 16.48 -7.90 -12.20
C ALA A 11 14.96 -7.90 -12.46
N ILE A 12 14.22 -6.94 -11.89
CA ILE A 12 12.79 -6.76 -12.19
C ILE A 12 12.59 -6.29 -13.64
N LEU A 13 13.42 -5.35 -14.09
CA LEU A 13 13.39 -4.84 -15.45
C LEU A 13 13.74 -5.90 -16.51
N CYS A 14 14.46 -6.95 -16.11
CA CYS A 14 14.76 -8.12 -16.93
C CYS A 14 13.78 -9.30 -16.71
N PHE A 15 12.72 -9.11 -15.92
CA PHE A 15 11.67 -10.10 -15.66
C PHE A 15 12.14 -11.41 -15.00
N ASP A 16 13.27 -11.38 -14.27
CA ASP A 16 13.86 -12.57 -13.65
C ASP A 16 13.46 -12.70 -12.17
N GLY A 17 12.37 -13.41 -11.92
CA GLY A 17 11.82 -13.59 -10.57
C GLY A 17 12.72 -14.37 -9.61
N ASP A 18 13.54 -15.30 -10.09
CA ASP A 18 14.43 -16.07 -9.22
C ASP A 18 15.67 -15.27 -8.84
N LEU A 19 16.19 -14.47 -9.78
CA LEU A 19 17.24 -13.51 -9.50
C LEU A 19 16.76 -12.44 -8.52
N VAL A 20 15.54 -11.92 -8.66
CA VAL A 20 14.95 -10.96 -7.70
C VAL A 20 14.95 -11.54 -6.29
N LYS A 21 14.45 -12.76 -6.09
CA LYS A 21 14.43 -13.41 -4.77
C LYS A 21 15.83 -13.53 -4.18
N LYS A 22 16.80 -13.96 -4.98
CA LYS A 22 18.21 -14.12 -4.58
C LYS A 22 18.82 -12.78 -4.18
N LEU A 23 18.65 -11.74 -4.99
CA LEU A 23 19.21 -10.42 -4.75
C LEU A 23 18.57 -9.73 -3.54
N VAL A 24 17.25 -9.86 -3.37
CA VAL A 24 16.54 -9.33 -2.21
C VAL A 24 17.05 -9.99 -0.93
N THR A 25 17.17 -11.32 -0.92
CA THR A 25 17.68 -12.06 0.24
C THR A 25 19.11 -11.64 0.56
N GLY A 26 20.00 -11.61 -0.44
CA GLY A 26 21.39 -11.21 -0.24
C GLY A 26 21.56 -9.75 0.19
N ALA A 27 20.68 -8.85 -0.27
CA ALA A 27 20.68 -7.45 0.17
C ALA A 27 20.33 -7.32 1.65
N ILE A 28 19.30 -8.04 2.10
CA ILE A 28 18.89 -8.09 3.52
C ILE A 28 20.02 -8.66 4.38
N GLU A 29 20.63 -9.78 3.97
CA GLU A 29 21.76 -10.40 4.67
C GLU A 29 23.00 -9.48 4.75
N SER A 30 23.17 -8.61 3.75
CA SER A 30 24.23 -7.59 3.71
C SER A 30 23.91 -6.36 4.57
N GLY A 31 22.79 -6.36 5.31
CA GLY A 31 22.39 -5.29 6.22
C GLY A 31 21.68 -4.11 5.54
N VAL A 32 21.16 -4.28 4.32
CA VAL A 32 20.29 -3.26 3.71
C VAL A 32 18.96 -3.23 4.46
N ASP A 33 18.51 -2.04 4.83
CA ASP A 33 17.23 -1.85 5.50
C ASP A 33 16.07 -2.39 4.61
N PRO A 34 15.22 -3.30 5.14
CA PRO A 34 14.13 -3.89 4.37
C PRO A 34 13.11 -2.86 3.83
N VAL A 35 12.83 -1.80 4.58
CA VAL A 35 11.87 -0.76 4.17
C VAL A 35 12.46 0.08 3.03
N VAL A 36 13.75 0.42 3.12
CA VAL A 36 14.48 1.07 2.02
C VAL A 36 14.49 0.17 0.79
N LEU A 37 14.76 -1.13 0.93
CA LEU A 37 14.74 -2.08 -0.18
C LEU A 37 13.35 -2.20 -0.83
N MET A 38 12.27 -2.19 -0.02
CA MET A 38 10.89 -2.18 -0.51
C MET A 38 10.60 -0.95 -1.36
N ASN A 39 10.94 0.24 -0.86
CA ASN A 39 10.59 1.50 -1.49
C ASN A 39 11.50 1.80 -2.70
N GLU A 40 12.81 1.77 -2.49
CA GLU A 40 13.81 2.21 -3.47
C GLU A 40 14.18 1.12 -4.48
N GLY A 41 14.00 -0.15 -4.11
CA GLY A 41 14.23 -1.30 -4.98
C GLY A 41 12.96 -1.71 -5.70
N LEU A 42 12.06 -2.35 -4.96
CA LEU A 42 10.90 -3.03 -5.54
C LEU A 42 9.83 -2.07 -6.06
N SER A 43 9.49 -1.04 -5.27
CA SER A 43 8.38 -0.12 -5.60
C SER A 43 8.76 0.82 -6.75
N LYS A 44 9.99 1.33 -6.79
CA LYS A 44 10.46 2.14 -7.92
C LYS A 44 10.54 1.33 -9.22
N ALA A 45 11.01 0.08 -9.15
CA ALA A 45 11.06 -0.79 -10.33
C ALA A 45 9.67 -1.02 -10.93
N ILE A 46 8.65 -1.29 -10.10
CA ILE A 46 7.31 -1.55 -10.64
C ILE A 46 6.64 -0.30 -11.21
N VAL A 47 6.94 0.89 -10.66
CA VAL A 47 6.51 2.17 -11.25
C VAL A 47 7.13 2.37 -12.63
N GLU A 48 8.45 2.20 -12.75
CA GLU A 48 9.15 2.30 -14.05
C GLU A 48 8.60 1.30 -15.07
N ILE A 49 8.30 0.07 -14.66
CA ILE A 49 7.65 -0.93 -15.52
C ILE A 49 6.27 -0.45 -16.00
N GLY A 50 5.47 0.13 -15.12
CA GLY A 50 4.18 0.73 -15.47
C GLY A 50 4.33 1.86 -16.48
N ASP A 51 5.33 2.73 -16.29
CA ASP A 51 5.62 3.84 -17.20
C ASP A 51 6.09 3.33 -18.57
N ARG A 52 6.94 2.31 -18.63
CA ARG A 52 7.36 1.65 -19.88
C ARG A 52 6.17 1.08 -20.64
N PHE A 53 5.26 0.42 -19.93
CA PHE A 53 4.03 -0.09 -20.53
C PHE A 53 3.16 1.04 -21.08
N GLY A 54 3.01 2.13 -20.31
CA GLY A 54 2.27 3.33 -20.76
C GLY A 54 2.91 4.04 -21.96
N ARG A 55 4.23 3.90 -22.14
CA ARG A 55 4.98 4.37 -23.32
C ARG A 55 5.04 3.34 -24.46
N GLU A 56 4.33 2.21 -24.34
CA GLU A 56 4.32 1.11 -25.31
C GLU A 56 5.72 0.48 -25.56
N GLU A 57 6.64 0.61 -24.61
CA GLU A 57 8.00 0.06 -24.69
C GLU A 57 8.06 -1.43 -24.33
N ILE A 58 7.07 -1.91 -23.58
CA ILE A 58 6.92 -3.32 -23.20
C ILE A 58 5.47 -3.76 -23.43
N PHE A 59 5.27 -5.07 -23.60
CA PHE A 59 3.97 -5.67 -23.80
C PHE A 59 3.34 -6.13 -22.48
N LEU A 60 2.04 -6.41 -22.54
CA LEU A 60 1.27 -6.87 -21.36
C LEU A 60 1.89 -8.11 -20.70
N MET A 61 2.44 -9.05 -21.47
CA MET A 61 3.09 -10.24 -20.92
C MET A 61 4.34 -9.91 -20.10
N GLU A 62 5.11 -8.91 -20.53
CA GLU A 62 6.31 -8.43 -19.85
C GLU A 62 5.94 -7.67 -18.57
N LEU A 63 4.90 -6.83 -18.63
CA LEU A 63 4.31 -6.19 -17.45
C LEU A 63 3.90 -7.22 -16.39
N MET A 64 3.19 -8.28 -16.81
CA MET A 64 2.77 -9.36 -15.90
C MET A 64 3.96 -10.11 -15.30
N ALA A 65 5.00 -10.39 -16.10
CA ALA A 65 6.20 -11.06 -15.62
C ALA A 65 6.98 -10.21 -14.60
N ALA A 66 7.14 -8.91 -14.86
CA ALA A 66 7.73 -7.96 -13.91
C ALA A 66 6.94 -7.88 -12.61
N ALA A 67 5.61 -7.84 -12.69
CA ALA A 67 4.74 -7.80 -11.52
C ALA A 67 4.91 -9.07 -10.66
N ASP A 68 4.96 -10.26 -11.27
CA ASP A 68 5.17 -11.52 -10.56
C ASP A 68 6.56 -11.59 -9.90
N ALA A 69 7.62 -11.20 -10.64
CA ALA A 69 8.98 -11.10 -10.11
C ALA A 69 9.05 -10.15 -8.90
N CYS A 70 8.47 -8.96 -9.02
CA CYS A 70 8.40 -7.97 -7.95
C CYS A 70 7.64 -8.51 -6.73
N MET A 71 6.48 -9.15 -6.94
CA MET A 71 5.73 -9.78 -5.85
C MET A 71 6.52 -10.85 -5.10
N GLY A 72 7.38 -11.61 -5.80
CA GLY A 72 8.32 -12.55 -5.19
C GLY A 72 9.27 -11.86 -4.19
N GLY A 73 9.86 -10.73 -4.59
CA GLY A 73 10.71 -9.90 -3.73
C GLY A 73 9.93 -9.29 -2.56
N VAL A 74 8.76 -8.71 -2.83
CA VAL A 74 7.89 -8.08 -1.81
C VAL A 74 7.55 -9.07 -0.71
N LYS A 75 7.23 -10.33 -1.04
CA LYS A 75 6.92 -11.38 -0.05
C LYS A 75 8.08 -11.61 0.92
N ILE A 76 9.32 -11.65 0.42
CA ILE A 76 10.52 -11.84 1.25
C ILE A 76 10.69 -10.66 2.19
N VAL A 77 10.67 -9.44 1.63
CA VAL A 77 10.86 -8.21 2.43
C VAL A 77 9.78 -8.06 3.50
N LYS A 78 8.51 -8.34 3.17
CA LYS A 78 7.41 -8.31 4.14
C LYS A 78 7.63 -9.28 5.28
N LYS A 79 8.03 -10.52 4.98
CA LYS A 79 8.33 -11.52 6.01
C LYS A 79 9.44 -11.03 6.93
N THR A 80 10.53 -10.48 6.38
CA THR A 80 11.64 -9.93 7.17
C THR A 80 11.21 -8.77 8.06
N ILE A 81 10.38 -7.85 7.55
CA ILE A 81 9.86 -6.72 8.34
C ILE A 81 9.06 -7.20 9.55
N LEU A 82 8.17 -8.18 9.35
CA LEU A 82 7.33 -8.73 10.41
C LEU A 82 8.15 -9.57 11.41
N ASP A 83 9.08 -10.38 10.93
CA ASP A 83 9.97 -11.17 11.82
C ASP A 83 10.83 -10.27 12.72
N ASN A 84 11.18 -9.07 12.23
CA ASN A 84 11.96 -8.08 12.96
C ASN A 84 11.12 -7.13 13.82
N SER A 85 9.79 -7.17 13.75
CA SER A 85 8.94 -6.27 14.53
C SER A 85 8.91 -6.72 15.99
N VAL A 86 9.55 -5.94 16.85
CA VAL A 86 9.65 -6.19 18.30
C VAL A 86 8.53 -5.45 19.03
N ASP A 87 7.26 -5.86 18.88
CA ASP A 87 6.26 -5.49 19.90
C ASP A 87 4.97 -6.29 19.80
N ALA A 88 4.61 -6.98 20.89
CA ALA A 88 3.28 -7.52 21.15
C ALA A 88 2.59 -6.73 22.28
N GLY A 89 2.90 -5.43 22.38
CA GLY A 89 2.23 -4.50 23.28
C GLY A 89 0.74 -4.32 22.97
N LYS A 90 0.09 -3.41 23.70
CA LYS A 90 -1.32 -3.07 23.41
C LYS A 90 -1.46 -2.52 21.99
N PRO A 91 -2.52 -2.89 21.25
CA PRO A 91 -2.79 -2.34 19.92
C PRO A 91 -2.76 -0.81 19.94
N LYS A 92 -1.95 -0.21 19.05
CA LYS A 92 -1.86 1.26 18.93
C LYS A 92 -3.11 1.89 18.32
N GLY A 93 -3.91 1.09 17.62
CA GLY A 93 -5.11 1.54 16.93
C GLY A 93 -5.67 0.47 16.00
N VAL A 94 -6.94 0.65 15.62
CA VAL A 94 -7.65 -0.22 14.67
C VAL A 94 -7.91 0.54 13.38
N ILE A 95 -7.53 -0.08 12.26
CA ILE A 95 -7.59 0.50 10.92
C ILE A 95 -8.35 -0.47 10.01
N VAL A 96 -9.22 0.05 9.16
CA VAL A 96 -9.83 -0.71 8.06
C VAL A 96 -9.23 -0.22 6.76
N MET A 97 -8.87 -1.16 5.87
CA MET A 97 -8.33 -0.79 4.56
C MET A 97 -8.77 -1.73 3.45
N GLY A 98 -8.80 -1.22 2.22
CA GLY A 98 -9.21 -2.00 1.04
C GLY A 98 -8.89 -1.29 -0.26
N THR A 99 -8.93 -2.04 -1.36
CA THR A 99 -8.94 -1.47 -2.72
C THR A 99 -10.40 -1.32 -3.15
N VAL A 100 -10.71 -0.17 -3.74
CA VAL A 100 -12.08 0.20 -4.12
C VAL A 100 -12.69 -0.72 -5.17
N GLU A 101 -14.02 -0.71 -5.27
CA GLU A 101 -14.80 -1.41 -6.29
C GLU A 101 -14.25 -1.18 -7.71
N GLY A 102 -14.20 -2.25 -8.50
CA GLY A 102 -13.68 -2.29 -9.86
C GLY A 102 -12.16 -2.29 -9.96
N ASP A 103 -11.43 -2.28 -8.84
CA ASP A 103 -9.97 -2.21 -8.80
C ASP A 103 -9.38 -3.40 -8.03
N ILE A 104 -8.51 -4.15 -8.71
CA ILE A 104 -7.88 -5.38 -8.18
C ILE A 104 -6.45 -5.16 -7.70
N HIS A 105 -5.92 -3.94 -7.82
CA HIS A 105 -4.51 -3.68 -7.51
C HIS A 105 -4.28 -3.61 -5.99
N ASN A 106 -3.30 -4.38 -5.51
CA ASN A 106 -3.06 -4.55 -4.08
C ASN A 106 -1.60 -4.33 -3.64
N ILE A 107 -0.62 -4.22 -4.55
CA ILE A 107 0.80 -4.17 -4.16
C ILE A 107 1.06 -3.04 -3.15
N GLY A 108 0.67 -1.80 -3.48
CA GLY A 108 0.83 -0.64 -2.60
C GLY A 108 0.05 -0.77 -1.29
N LYS A 109 -1.22 -1.19 -1.37
CA LYS A 109 -2.10 -1.46 -0.20
C LYS A 109 -1.44 -2.43 0.76
N ASP A 110 -0.93 -3.55 0.24
CA ASP A 110 -0.38 -4.61 1.08
C ASP A 110 0.99 -4.22 1.67
N ILE A 111 1.75 -3.33 1.03
CA ILE A 111 2.97 -2.75 1.62
C ILE A 111 2.58 -1.88 2.83
N VAL A 112 1.58 -0.99 2.67
CA VAL A 112 1.06 -0.16 3.77
C VAL A 112 0.59 -1.03 4.92
N LYS A 113 -0.18 -2.09 4.64
CA LYS A 113 -0.64 -3.07 5.64
C LYS A 113 0.53 -3.62 6.45
N THR A 114 1.55 -4.19 5.78
CA THR A 114 2.69 -4.79 6.48
C THR A 114 3.42 -3.78 7.36
N LEU A 115 3.61 -2.55 6.88
CA LEU A 115 4.29 -1.51 7.65
C LEU A 115 3.47 -1.04 8.87
N LEU A 116 2.14 -1.03 8.76
CA LEU A 116 1.24 -0.72 9.88
C LEU A 116 1.22 -1.86 10.91
N GLU A 117 1.14 -3.11 10.47
CA GLU A 117 1.20 -4.30 11.34
C GLU A 117 2.53 -4.35 12.10
N ALA A 118 3.65 -4.14 11.40
CA ALA A 118 4.98 -4.07 12.01
C ALA A 118 5.14 -2.87 12.97
N ALA A 119 4.34 -1.82 12.80
CA ALA A 119 4.29 -0.69 13.71
C ALA A 119 3.39 -0.93 14.94
N GLY A 120 2.69 -2.06 15.03
CA GLY A 120 1.83 -2.43 16.16
C GLY A 120 0.35 -2.00 16.01
N PHE A 121 -0.11 -1.70 14.78
CA PHE A 121 -1.52 -1.44 14.51
C PHE A 121 -2.28 -2.72 14.18
N VAL A 122 -3.57 -2.75 14.50
CA VAL A 122 -4.49 -3.80 14.06
C VAL A 122 -5.12 -3.37 12.74
N VAL A 123 -4.83 -4.13 11.68
CA VAL A 123 -5.26 -3.81 10.32
C VAL A 123 -6.28 -4.83 9.83
N HIS A 124 -7.51 -4.37 9.59
CA HIS A 124 -8.57 -5.14 8.94
C HIS A 124 -8.59 -4.81 7.45
N ASP A 125 -7.84 -5.60 6.68
CA ASP A 125 -7.82 -5.54 5.23
C ASP A 125 -9.01 -6.31 4.65
N ILE A 126 -9.95 -5.59 4.03
CA ILE A 126 -11.14 -6.16 3.38
C ILE A 126 -10.87 -6.67 1.95
N GLY A 127 -9.63 -6.55 1.47
CA GLY A 127 -9.21 -7.08 0.18
C GLY A 127 -9.31 -6.05 -0.94
N VAL A 128 -9.60 -6.54 -2.15
CA VAL A 128 -9.71 -5.74 -3.37
C VAL A 128 -11.12 -5.82 -3.93
N ASP A 129 -11.45 -4.93 -4.88
CA ASP A 129 -12.78 -4.87 -5.49
C ASP A 129 -13.91 -4.76 -4.44
N GLN A 130 -13.77 -3.82 -3.50
CA GLN A 130 -14.70 -3.69 -2.39
C GLN A 130 -15.64 -2.50 -2.55
N PRO A 131 -16.97 -2.70 -2.46
CA PRO A 131 -17.94 -1.61 -2.48
C PRO A 131 -17.86 -0.79 -1.18
N ALA A 132 -18.29 0.48 -1.26
CA ALA A 132 -18.18 1.44 -0.17
C ALA A 132 -18.87 0.98 1.12
N GLU A 133 -19.98 0.25 1.00
CA GLU A 133 -20.74 -0.31 2.11
C GLU A 133 -19.91 -1.28 2.96
N VAL A 134 -18.98 -2.02 2.36
CA VAL A 134 -18.13 -2.98 3.09
C VAL A 134 -17.11 -2.23 3.96
N PHE A 135 -16.53 -1.13 3.46
CA PHE A 135 -15.65 -0.27 4.25
C PHE A 135 -16.38 0.24 5.49
N VAL A 136 -17.57 0.82 5.31
CA VAL A 136 -18.36 1.40 6.41
C VAL A 136 -18.80 0.33 7.40
N LYS A 137 -19.34 -0.79 6.90
CA LYS A 137 -19.78 -1.92 7.75
C LYS A 137 -18.63 -2.44 8.60
N LYS A 138 -17.46 -2.68 7.99
CA LYS A 138 -16.30 -3.18 8.73
C LYS A 138 -15.77 -2.14 9.72
N ALA A 139 -15.74 -0.86 9.35
CA ALA A 139 -15.32 0.23 10.24
C ALA A 139 -16.17 0.29 11.52
N ILE A 140 -17.48 0.14 11.40
CA ILE A 140 -18.40 0.06 12.54
C ILE A 140 -18.15 -1.21 13.35
N GLU A 141 -18.11 -2.38 12.70
CA GLU A 141 -17.94 -3.69 13.35
C GLU A 141 -16.71 -3.73 14.26
N VAL A 142 -15.59 -3.17 13.80
CA VAL A 142 -14.31 -3.21 14.51
C VAL A 142 -13.97 -1.93 15.26
N ASN A 143 -14.89 -0.95 15.28
CA ASN A 143 -14.67 0.38 15.86
C ASN A 143 -13.37 1.04 15.35
N ALA A 144 -13.15 0.97 14.04
CA ALA A 144 -11.96 1.52 13.41
C ALA A 144 -11.87 3.03 13.63
N LYS A 145 -10.65 3.53 13.81
CA LYS A 145 -10.39 4.99 13.88
C LYS A 145 -9.95 5.57 12.55
N ILE A 146 -9.47 4.71 11.65
CA ILE A 146 -9.07 5.10 10.30
C ILE A 146 -9.68 4.14 9.28
N VAL A 147 -10.20 4.70 8.18
CA VAL A 147 -10.54 4.00 6.95
C VAL A 147 -9.56 4.43 5.86
N ALA A 148 -8.76 3.50 5.35
CA ALA A 148 -7.79 3.73 4.29
C ALA A 148 -8.26 3.10 2.97
N SER A 149 -8.30 3.86 1.89
CA SER A 149 -8.73 3.34 0.57
C SER A 149 -7.64 3.49 -0.49
N SER A 150 -7.47 2.45 -1.31
CA SER A 150 -6.53 2.42 -2.43
C SER A 150 -7.28 2.43 -3.76
N ALA A 151 -6.83 3.27 -4.71
CA ALA A 151 -7.29 3.27 -6.10
C ALA A 151 -6.10 3.50 -7.05
N LEU A 152 -5.86 2.57 -7.97
CA LEU A 152 -4.81 2.68 -8.98
C LEU A 152 -5.37 3.19 -10.31
N ILE A 153 -6.63 2.91 -10.63
CA ILE A 153 -7.25 3.27 -11.92
C ILE A 153 -8.04 4.57 -11.79
N THR A 154 -7.85 5.53 -12.70
CA THR A 154 -8.55 6.82 -12.68
C THR A 154 -10.07 6.65 -12.68
N THR A 155 -10.60 5.67 -13.42
CA THR A 155 -12.05 5.39 -13.50
C THR A 155 -12.62 4.77 -12.23
N THR A 156 -11.79 4.19 -11.36
CA THR A 156 -12.21 3.60 -10.08
C THR A 156 -12.01 4.55 -8.90
N SER A 157 -11.14 5.56 -9.03
CA SER A 157 -10.92 6.59 -8.00
C SER A 157 -12.19 7.29 -7.48
N PRO A 158 -13.26 7.55 -8.28
CA PRO A 158 -14.53 8.09 -7.79
C PRO A 158 -15.22 7.22 -6.73
N ASN A 159 -14.89 5.92 -6.64
CA ASN A 159 -15.42 5.05 -5.60
C ASN A 159 -14.90 5.42 -4.20
N GLN A 160 -13.78 6.14 -4.09
CA GLN A 160 -13.32 6.71 -2.81
C GLN A 160 -14.30 7.77 -2.29
N LYS A 161 -14.87 8.61 -3.18
CA LYS A 161 -15.91 9.57 -2.80
C LYS A 161 -17.16 8.86 -2.24
N LYS A 162 -17.55 7.73 -2.84
CA LYS A 162 -18.67 6.94 -2.33
C LYS A 162 -18.44 6.46 -0.90
N ILE A 163 -17.20 6.13 -0.53
CA ILE A 163 -16.85 5.77 0.86
C ILE A 163 -17.08 6.97 1.79
N GLU A 164 -16.61 8.16 1.43
CA GLU A 164 -16.83 9.39 2.20
C GLU A 164 -18.33 9.68 2.40
N ASP A 165 -19.10 9.61 1.32
CA ASP A 165 -20.55 9.82 1.35
C ASP A 165 -21.24 8.80 2.27
N LYS A 166 -20.86 7.52 2.19
CA LYS A 166 -21.42 6.45 3.02
C LYS A 166 -21.05 6.57 4.50
N LEU A 167 -19.84 7.06 4.81
CA LEU A 167 -19.43 7.35 6.19
C LEU A 167 -20.28 8.49 6.79
N ARG A 168 -20.65 9.50 5.97
CA ARG A 168 -21.56 10.58 6.37
C ARG A 168 -22.98 10.08 6.57
N GLU A 169 -23.51 9.29 5.63
CA GLU A 169 -24.84 8.67 5.73
C GLU A 169 -24.98 7.80 6.99
N ALA A 170 -23.92 7.06 7.35
CA ALA A 170 -23.88 6.24 8.56
C ALA A 170 -23.67 7.06 9.85
N GLY A 171 -23.44 8.37 9.76
CA GLY A 171 -23.23 9.24 10.91
C GLY A 171 -21.92 9.04 11.66
N ILE A 172 -20.93 8.36 11.06
CA ILE A 172 -19.65 8.05 11.72
C ILE A 172 -18.48 8.89 11.21
N ARG A 173 -18.68 9.71 10.17
CA ARG A 173 -17.63 10.51 9.54
C ARG A 173 -16.84 11.41 10.51
N ASP A 174 -17.48 11.90 11.56
CA ASP A 174 -16.83 12.74 12.59
C ASP A 174 -15.97 11.95 13.59
N THR A 175 -16.15 10.63 13.63
CA THR A 175 -15.47 9.73 14.59
C THR A 175 -14.40 8.85 13.96
N VAL A 176 -14.36 8.80 12.63
CA VAL A 176 -13.43 8.01 11.81
C VAL A 176 -12.69 8.96 10.88
N ARG A 177 -11.36 8.89 10.87
CA ARG A 177 -10.55 9.59 9.88
C ARG A 177 -10.42 8.78 8.61
N THR A 178 -10.30 9.44 7.48
CA THR A 178 -10.08 8.78 6.19
C THR A 178 -8.72 9.15 5.61
N ILE A 179 -8.12 8.20 4.91
CA ILE A 179 -6.89 8.43 4.16
C ILE A 179 -7.02 7.76 2.80
N ILE A 180 -6.72 8.50 1.74
CA ILE A 180 -6.68 7.97 0.39
C ILE A 180 -5.25 7.83 -0.12
N GLY A 181 -5.04 6.84 -0.99
CA GLY A 181 -3.82 6.69 -1.75
C GLY A 181 -4.03 5.85 -3.01
N GLY A 182 -2.92 5.57 -3.70
CA GLY A 182 -2.88 4.88 -4.98
C GLY A 182 -2.59 5.84 -6.14
N ALA A 183 -2.04 5.31 -7.24
CA ALA A 183 -1.43 6.11 -8.30
C ALA A 183 -2.41 7.05 -9.02
N ALA A 184 -3.71 6.76 -8.99
CA ALA A 184 -4.74 7.60 -9.58
C ALA A 184 -5.24 8.74 -8.67
N THR A 185 -4.65 8.91 -7.49
CA THR A 185 -5.13 9.87 -6.47
C THR A 185 -4.16 11.04 -6.30
N SER A 186 -4.69 12.20 -5.87
CA SER A 186 -3.91 13.42 -5.67
C SER A 186 -4.39 14.19 -4.42
N PRO A 187 -3.63 15.20 -3.95
CA PRO A 187 -4.07 16.10 -2.89
C PRO A 187 -5.38 16.81 -3.24
N GLU A 188 -5.52 17.27 -4.48
CA GLU A 188 -6.72 17.98 -4.96
C GLU A 188 -7.94 17.05 -4.93
N TRP A 189 -7.76 15.78 -5.32
CA TRP A 189 -8.81 14.79 -5.24
C TRP A 189 -9.24 14.51 -3.79
N ALA A 190 -8.29 14.42 -2.86
CA ALA A 190 -8.59 14.24 -1.43
C ALA A 190 -9.43 15.40 -0.88
N GLU A 191 -9.08 16.63 -1.25
CA GLU A 191 -9.85 17.83 -0.87
C GLU A 191 -11.25 17.81 -1.48
N GLU A 192 -11.37 17.49 -2.77
CA GLU A 192 -12.65 17.45 -3.49
C GLU A 192 -13.66 16.48 -2.85
N ILE A 193 -13.20 15.29 -2.46
CA ILE A 193 -14.08 14.28 -1.85
C ILE A 193 -14.27 14.49 -0.35
N GLY A 194 -13.45 15.34 0.27
CA GLY A 194 -13.44 15.58 1.71
C GLY A 194 -12.80 14.45 2.52
N SER A 195 -11.73 13.85 2.01
CA SER A 195 -10.89 12.94 2.78
C SER A 195 -10.02 13.72 3.77
N ASP A 196 -9.74 13.17 4.96
CA ASP A 196 -8.89 13.86 5.94
C ASP A 196 -7.42 13.90 5.51
N TYR A 197 -6.95 12.88 4.78
CA TYR A 197 -5.55 12.73 4.43
C TYR A 197 -5.34 12.14 3.04
N TYR A 198 -4.22 12.54 2.42
CA TYR A 198 -3.69 11.97 1.20
C TYR A 198 -2.27 11.42 1.46
N ALA A 199 -1.97 10.23 0.92
CA ALA A 199 -0.64 9.65 0.98
C ALA A 199 -0.12 9.30 -0.43
N PRO A 200 0.95 9.97 -0.92
CA PRO A 200 1.54 9.66 -2.21
C PRO A 200 2.38 8.37 -2.16
N THR A 201 2.89 7.99 -0.99
CA THR A 201 3.69 6.76 -0.80
C THR A 201 3.22 5.96 0.40
N ALA A 202 3.61 4.68 0.44
CA ALA A 202 3.27 3.80 1.56
C ALA A 202 3.84 4.31 2.88
N THR A 203 5.08 4.81 2.87
CA THR A 203 5.74 5.36 4.05
C THR A 203 5.07 6.64 4.54
N ASP A 204 4.63 7.52 3.63
CA ASP A 204 3.87 8.72 4.01
C ASP A 204 2.55 8.36 4.69
N GLY A 205 1.81 7.39 4.13
CA GLY A 205 0.56 6.91 4.72
C GLY A 205 0.75 6.35 6.14
N VAL A 206 1.78 5.52 6.33
CA VAL A 206 2.13 4.98 7.66
C VAL A 206 2.50 6.10 8.63
N ASN A 207 3.26 7.10 8.19
CA ASN A 207 3.68 8.22 9.03
C ASN A 207 2.51 9.12 9.43
N ILE A 208 1.58 9.40 8.51
CA ILE A 208 0.35 10.15 8.79
C ILE A 208 -0.49 9.41 9.84
N ILE A 209 -0.69 8.11 9.65
CA ILE A 209 -1.45 7.26 10.57
C ILE A 209 -0.80 7.23 11.96
N LYS A 210 0.52 7.05 12.04
CA LYS A 210 1.27 7.09 13.31
C LYS A 210 1.05 8.41 14.04
N LYS A 211 1.23 9.54 13.35
CA LYS A 211 1.03 10.87 13.93
C LYS A 211 -0.39 11.08 14.46
N TYR A 212 -1.39 10.57 13.75
CA TYR A 212 -2.77 10.62 14.22
C TYR A 212 -2.96 9.90 15.56
N PHE A 213 -2.45 8.69 15.70
CA PHE A 213 -2.59 7.92 16.95
C PHE A 213 -1.64 8.36 18.08
N GLU A 214 -0.51 9.00 17.76
CA GLU A 214 0.39 9.59 18.77
C GLU A 214 -0.17 10.89 19.37
N GLY A 215 -1.00 11.61 18.62
CA GLY A 215 -1.64 12.86 19.05
C GLY A 215 -3.10 12.73 19.52
N ALA A 216 -3.68 11.53 19.49
CA ALA A 216 -5.08 11.24 19.85
C ALA A 216 -5.26 10.82 21.31
#